data_AF-A0A1Y2DSC1-F1
#
_entry.id   AF-A0A1Y2DSC1-F1
#
_cell.length_a   1.000
_cell.length_b   1.000
_cell.length_c   1.000
_cell.angle_alpha   90.00
_cell.angle_beta   90.00
_cell.angle_gamma   90.00
#
_symmetry.space_group_name_H-M   'P 1'
#
loop_
_entity.id
_entity.type
_entity.pdbx_description
1 polymer ?
#
loop_
_entity_poly.entity_id
_entity_poly.type
_entity_poly.pdbx_seq_one_letter_code
_entity_poly.pdbx_strand_id
1 'polypeptide(L)'
;MASVATSFSPQNSAASTKAPTNTSPTRVRRNYPRVLDKNSSKNRTIVKTLHNNACEKRCTAEQLALAWLLTQGDDVFPIPG
;
A
#
# COMPACT_ATOMS: atom_id res chain seq x y z
N MET A 1 -16.81 24.34 18.11
CA MET A 1 -16.36 22.95 18.28
C MET A 1 -15.78 22.49 16.96
N ALA A 2 -14.49 22.15 16.94
CA ALA A 2 -13.71 21.98 15.72
C ALA A 2 -14.05 20.65 15.02
N SER A 3 -14.55 20.76 13.79
CA SER A 3 -14.66 19.65 12.85
C SER A 3 -13.28 19.45 12.21
N VAL A 4 -12.56 18.41 12.64
CA VAL A 4 -11.33 17.99 11.97
C VAL A 4 -11.75 17.21 10.72
N ALA A 5 -11.93 17.93 9.62
CA ALA A 5 -11.96 17.35 8.29
C ALA A 5 -10.52 16.92 7.96
N THR A 6 -10.24 15.62 8.07
CA THR A 6 -9.02 15.04 7.49
C THR A 6 -9.16 15.08 5.97
N SER A 7 -8.87 16.23 5.37
CA SER A 7 -8.77 16.42 3.93
C SER A 7 -7.56 15.63 3.43
N PHE A 8 -7.79 14.46 2.83
CA PHE A 8 -6.82 13.87 1.93
C PHE A 8 -6.84 14.69 0.63
N SER A 9 -5.97 15.69 0.54
CA SER A 9 -5.88 16.56 -0.64
C SER A 9 -5.58 15.74 -1.90
N PRO A 10 -6.44 15.79 -2.94
CA PRO A 10 -6.14 15.22 -4.24
C PRO A 10 -5.45 16.30 -5.07
N GLN A 11 -4.12 16.43 -4.98
CA GLN A 11 -3.39 17.28 -5.92
C GLN A 11 -2.26 16.50 -6.59
N ASN A 12 -2.60 16.01 -7.79
CA ASN A 12 -1.66 15.83 -8.89
C ASN A 12 -1.04 17.20 -9.22
N SER A 13 0.13 17.49 -8.64
CA SER A 13 0.94 18.64 -9.00
C SER A 13 1.92 18.21 -10.09
N ALA A 14 1.69 18.69 -11.31
CA ALA A 14 2.54 18.49 -12.46
C ALA A 14 3.95 19.05 -12.20
N ALA A 15 4.86 18.21 -11.73
CA ALA A 15 6.29 18.48 -11.73
C ALA A 15 6.94 17.53 -12.75
N SER A 16 7.17 18.05 -13.96
CA SER A 16 8.16 17.48 -14.87
C SER A 16 9.49 17.38 -14.12
N THR A 17 9.79 16.19 -13.62
CA THR A 17 11.09 15.85 -13.08
C THR A 17 11.52 14.61 -13.82
N LYS A 18 12.52 14.80 -14.69
CA LYS A 18 13.27 13.74 -15.35
C LYS A 18 13.36 12.53 -14.43
N ALA A 19 12.94 11.36 -14.93
CA ALA A 19 13.17 10.11 -14.25
C ALA A 19 14.63 10.06 -13.83
N PRO A 20 14.97 10.00 -12.53
CA PRO A 20 16.29 9.59 -12.17
C PRO A 20 16.38 8.13 -12.60
N THR A 21 17.05 7.86 -13.71
CA THR A 21 17.66 6.56 -14.00
C THR A 21 18.77 6.31 -12.97
N ASN A 22 18.40 6.32 -11.70
CA ASN A 22 19.24 5.97 -10.58
C ASN A 22 19.01 4.48 -10.32
N THR A 23 19.60 3.66 -11.19
CA THR A 23 19.87 2.25 -10.90
C THR A 23 20.92 2.20 -9.80
N SER A 24 20.47 2.45 -8.57
CA SER A 24 21.25 2.22 -7.36
C SER A 24 21.63 0.74 -7.28
N PRO A 25 22.91 0.42 -7.02
CA PRO A 25 23.44 -0.95 -7.12
C PRO A 25 22.94 -1.89 -6.02
N THR A 26 22.18 -1.40 -5.03
CA THR A 26 21.85 -2.13 -3.79
C THR A 26 20.35 -2.28 -3.52
N ARG A 27 19.49 -2.35 -4.56
CA ARG A 27 18.05 -2.64 -4.35
C ARG A 27 17.81 -4.13 -4.08
N VAL A 28 18.13 -4.57 -2.85
CA VAL A 28 17.96 -5.96 -2.35
C VAL A 28 16.52 -6.47 -2.53
N ARG A 29 15.53 -5.56 -2.47
CA ARG A 29 14.10 -5.89 -2.60
C ARG A 29 13.74 -6.55 -3.94
N ARG A 30 14.50 -6.35 -5.03
CA ARG A 30 14.25 -7.02 -6.32
C ARG A 30 14.42 -8.54 -6.25
N ASN A 31 15.25 -9.00 -5.31
CA ASN A 31 15.54 -10.42 -5.14
C ASN A 31 14.58 -11.11 -4.16
N TYR A 32 13.67 -10.36 -3.52
CA TYR A 32 12.66 -10.97 -2.67
C TYR A 32 11.71 -11.81 -3.51
N PRO A 33 11.42 -13.06 -3.13
CA PRO A 33 10.54 -13.94 -3.89
C PRO A 33 9.20 -13.29 -4.25
N ARG A 34 8.63 -12.50 -3.35
CA ARG A 34 7.37 -11.76 -3.56
C ARG A 34 7.45 -10.60 -4.57
N VAL A 35 8.64 -10.19 -4.99
CA VAL A 35 8.87 -9.07 -5.93
C VAL A 35 9.39 -9.58 -7.28
N LEU A 36 9.72 -10.87 -7.38
CA LEU A 36 10.14 -11.50 -8.64
C LEU A 36 9.01 -11.50 -9.67
N ASP A 37 9.36 -11.31 -10.94
CA ASP A 37 8.39 -11.25 -12.05
C ASP A 37 7.50 -12.50 -12.15
N LYS A 38 8.07 -13.68 -11.86
CA LYS A 38 7.32 -14.95 -11.83
C LYS A 38 6.12 -14.92 -10.86
N ASN A 39 6.20 -14.13 -9.79
CA ASN A 39 5.16 -14.00 -8.77
C ASN A 39 4.27 -12.76 -8.96
N SER A 40 4.64 -11.84 -9.87
CA SER A 40 3.89 -10.60 -10.12
C SER A 40 2.45 -10.84 -10.54
N SER A 41 2.19 -11.84 -11.39
CA SER A 41 0.81 -12.18 -11.80
C SER A 41 -0.04 -12.66 -10.62
N LYS A 42 0.47 -13.62 -9.85
CA LYS A 42 -0.20 -14.15 -8.65
C LYS A 42 -0.47 -13.05 -7.61
N ASN A 43 0.50 -12.19 -7.36
CA ASN A 43 0.36 -11.10 -6.39
C ASN A 43 -0.68 -10.08 -6.84
N ARG A 44 -0.75 -9.75 -8.14
CA ARG A 44 -1.79 -8.88 -8.69
C ARG A 44 -3.19 -9.44 -8.47
N THR A 45 -3.38 -10.75 -8.64
CA THR A 45 -4.67 -11.41 -8.36
C THR A 45 -5.07 -11.24 -6.89
N ILE A 46 -4.14 -11.47 -5.96
CA ILE A 46 -4.40 -11.32 -4.52
C ILE A 46 -4.75 -9.88 -4.16
N VAL A 47 -3.98 -8.91 -4.67
CA VAL A 47 -4.24 -7.48 -4.43
C VAL A 47 -5.60 -7.06 -5.00
N LYS A 48 -5.99 -7.58 -6.17
CA LYS A 48 -7.31 -7.32 -6.76
C LYS A 48 -8.44 -7.82 -5.86
N THR A 49 -8.32 -9.03 -5.33
CA THR A 49 -9.31 -9.58 -4.39
C THR A 49 -9.41 -8.74 -3.11
N LEU A 50 -8.27 -8.32 -2.54
CA LEU A 50 -8.25 -7.43 -1.38
C LEU A 50 -8.94 -6.09 -1.67
N HIS A 51 -8.71 -5.51 -2.84
CA HIS A 51 -9.36 -4.26 -3.24
C HIS A 51 -10.87 -4.43 -3.36
N ASN A 52 -11.34 -5.53 -3.96
CA ASN A 52 -12.78 -5.80 -4.05
C ASN A 52 -13.42 -5.90 -2.65
N ASN A 53 -12.79 -6.64 -1.73
CA ASN A 53 -13.26 -6.75 -0.35
C ASN A 53 -13.29 -5.38 0.36
N ALA A 54 -12.28 -4.54 0.13
CA ALA A 54 -12.23 -3.20 0.71
C ALA A 54 -13.35 -2.31 0.16
N CYS A 55 -13.64 -2.38 -1.15
CA CYS A 55 -14.76 -1.67 -1.77
C CYS A 55 -16.11 -2.06 -1.18
N GLU A 56 -16.37 -3.36 -0.97
CA GLU A 56 -17.59 -3.84 -0.33
C GLU A 56 -17.76 -3.28 1.10
N LYS A 57 -16.65 -3.07 1.80
CA LYS A 57 -16.61 -2.50 3.16
C LYS A 57 -16.48 -0.98 3.19
N ARG A 58 -16.47 -0.32 2.02
CA ARG A 58 -16.31 1.14 1.88
C ARG A 58 -15.05 1.69 2.57
N CYS A 59 -13.96 0.93 2.54
CA CYS A 59 -12.66 1.33 3.05
C CYS A 59 -11.56 1.13 1.99
N THR A 60 -10.35 1.62 2.26
CA THR A 60 -9.19 1.36 1.39
C THR A 60 -8.56 0.00 1.70
N ALA A 61 -7.80 -0.55 0.75
CA ALA A 61 -7.10 -1.82 0.97
C ALA A 61 -6.10 -1.74 2.13
N GLU A 62 -5.47 -0.58 2.33
CA GLU A 62 -4.58 -0.30 3.47
C GLU A 62 -5.34 -0.31 4.79
N GLN A 63 -6.51 0.33 4.84
CA GLN A 63 -7.37 0.33 6.04
C GLN A 63 -7.86 -1.08 6.36
N LEU A 64 -8.27 -1.86 5.35
CA LEU A 64 -8.66 -3.26 5.54
C LEU A 64 -7.49 -4.11 6.07
N ALA A 65 -6.29 -3.92 5.53
CA ALA A 65 -5.10 -4.62 5.98
C ALA A 65 -4.72 -4.27 7.42
N LEU A 66 -4.80 -3.00 7.80
CA LEU A 66 -4.56 -2.55 9.17
C LEU A 66 -5.62 -3.09 10.13
N ALA A 67 -6.89 -3.09 9.74
CA ALA A 67 -7.97 -3.67 10.55
C ALA A 67 -7.75 -5.17 10.78
N TRP A 68 -7.38 -5.92 9.72
CA TRP A 68 -7.04 -7.34 9.85
C TRP A 68 -5.82 -7.55 10.77
N LEU A 69 -4.81 -6.69 10.67
CA LEU A 69 -3.60 -6.78 11.49
C LEU A 69 -3.93 -6.55 12.98
N LEU A 70 -4.74 -5.55 13.29
CA LEU A 70 -5.18 -5.24 14.65
C LEU A 70 -6.05 -6.36 15.26
N THR A 71 -6.69 -7.20 14.43
CA THR A 71 -7.43 -8.38 14.89
C THR A 71 -6.55 -9.61 15.18
N GLN A 72 -5.24 -9.57 14.92
CA GLN A 72 -4.36 -10.74 15.14
C GLN A 72 -4.02 -10.99 16.62
N GLY A 73 -4.17 -9.98 17.49
CA GLY A 73 -3.88 -10.09 18.92
C GLY A 73 -3.72 -8.71 19.56
N ASP A 74 -3.90 -8.63 20.88
CA ASP A 74 -3.77 -7.38 21.64
C ASP A 74 -2.32 -6.88 21.76
N ASP A 75 -1.36 -7.71 21.37
CA ASP A 75 0.08 -7.44 21.33
C ASP A 75 0.58 -6.99 19.95
N VAL A 76 -0.32 -6.86 18.96
CA VAL A 76 0.02 -6.47 17.59
C VAL A 76 -0.22 -4.98 17.37
N PHE A 77 0.87 -4.20 17.39
CA PHE A 77 0.84 -2.75 17.14
C PHE A 77 1.43 -2.42 15.76
N PRO A 78 0.63 -1.97 14.78
CA PRO A 78 1.16 -1.50 13.51
C PRO A 78 1.98 -0.23 13.71
N ILE A 79 3.19 -0.19 13.15
CA ILE A 79 4.01 1.02 13.01
C ILE A 79 3.86 1.47 11.55
N PRO A 80 2.87 2.32 11.23
CA PRO A 80 2.81 2.93 9.91
C PRO A 80 4.00 3.89 9.76
N GLY A 81 4.72 3.75 8.65
CA GLY A 81 5.84 4.62 8.27
C GLY A 81 5.49 5.51 7.10
#